data_AF-Q6J3S3-F1
#
_entry.id   AF-Q6J3S3-F1
#
_cell.length_a   1.000
_cell.length_b   1.000
_cell.length_c   1.000
_cell.angle_alpha   90.00
_cell.angle_beta   90.00
_cell.angle_gamma   90.00
#
_symmetry.space_group_name_H-M   'P 1'
#
loop_
_entity.id
_entity.type
_entity.pdbx_description
1 polymer ?
#
loop_
_entity_poly.entity_id
_entity_poly.type
_entity_poly.pdbx_seq_one_letter_code
_entity_poly.pdbx_strand_id
1 'polypeptide(L)'
;MVAISKNGVIGNGPDIPWSAKGEQLLFKAITYNQWLLVGRKTFESMGALPNRKYAVVTRSSFTSDNENVLIFPSIKDALTNLKKITDHVIVSGGGEIYKSLIDQVDTLHISTIDIEPEGDVYFPEIPSNFRPVFTQDFASNINYSYQIWQKG
;
A
#
# COMPACT_ATOMS: atom_id res chain seq x y z
N MET A 1 0.73 -3.91 -1.16
CA MET A 1 1.55 -3.35 -2.25
C MET A 1 2.14 -2.04 -1.76
N VAL A 2 3.39 -1.73 -2.11
CA VAL A 2 4.05 -0.48 -1.74
C VAL A 2 5.03 -0.02 -2.82
N ALA A 3 5.22 1.28 -2.98
CA ALA A 3 6.38 1.86 -3.64
C ALA A 3 7.33 2.43 -2.58
N ILE A 4 8.60 2.03 -2.61
CA ILE A 4 9.64 2.40 -1.65
C ILE A 4 10.82 3.02 -2.38
N SER A 5 11.44 4.07 -1.87
CA SER A 5 12.72 4.55 -2.37
C SER A 5 13.88 3.64 -1.95
N LYS A 6 15.10 3.86 -2.48
CA LYS A 6 16.30 3.11 -2.08
C LYS A 6 16.66 3.24 -0.60
N ASN A 7 16.41 4.42 -0.02
CA ASN A 7 16.59 4.67 1.41
C ASN A 7 15.35 4.32 2.27
N GLY A 8 14.37 3.60 1.72
CA GLY A 8 13.22 3.06 2.47
C GLY A 8 12.08 4.05 2.74
N VAL A 9 12.18 5.28 2.21
CA VAL A 9 11.13 6.31 2.30
C VAL A 9 9.93 5.89 1.46
N ILE A 10 8.73 6.09 2.01
CA ILE A 10 7.43 5.89 1.33
C ILE A 10 6.57 7.15 1.28
N GLY A 11 6.97 8.19 1.99
CA GLY A 11 6.24 9.45 2.05
C GLY A 11 6.98 10.52 2.82
N ASN A 12 6.59 11.76 2.57
CA ASN A 12 6.99 12.94 3.33
C ASN A 12 5.73 13.75 3.66
N GLY A 13 5.26 13.65 4.91
CA GLY A 13 3.96 14.18 5.32
C GLY A 13 2.81 13.49 4.56
N PRO A 14 1.93 14.23 3.86
CA PRO A 14 0.85 13.64 3.07
C PRO A 14 1.29 13.17 1.67
N ASP A 15 2.50 13.52 1.23
CA ASP A 15 2.92 13.42 -0.16
C ASP A 15 3.86 12.23 -0.41
N ILE A 16 3.82 11.71 -1.64
CA ILE A 16 4.86 10.81 -2.16
C ILE A 16 5.94 11.70 -2.82
N PRO A 17 7.20 11.68 -2.36
CA PRO A 17 8.22 12.64 -2.79
C PRO A 17 8.82 12.34 -4.18
N TRP A 18 8.08 11.62 -5.04
CA TRP A 18 8.51 11.28 -6.40
C TRP A 18 7.34 11.06 -7.36
N SER A 19 7.66 11.04 -8.65
CA SER A 19 6.75 10.66 -9.71
C SER A 19 7.48 9.78 -10.73
N ALA A 20 7.42 8.45 -10.53
CA ALA A 20 7.99 7.47 -11.43
C ALA A 20 6.93 7.06 -12.48
N LYS A 21 7.13 7.44 -13.75
CA LYS A 21 6.18 7.12 -14.82
C LYS A 21 6.09 5.60 -14.99
N GLY A 22 4.86 5.11 -15.06
CA GLY A 22 4.55 3.68 -15.20
C GLY A 22 4.26 2.98 -13.88
N GLU A 23 4.83 3.41 -12.75
CA GLU A 23 4.62 2.76 -11.45
C GLU A 23 3.14 2.83 -11.03
N GLN A 24 2.50 3.99 -11.20
CA GLN A 24 1.07 4.14 -10.93
C GLN A 24 0.19 3.24 -11.81
N LEU A 25 0.66 2.82 -12.99
CA LEU A 25 -0.06 1.86 -13.83
C LEU A 25 0.03 0.44 -13.25
N LEU A 26 1.17 0.05 -12.67
CA LEU A 26 1.29 -1.19 -11.91
C LEU A 26 0.37 -1.19 -10.70
N PHE A 27 0.38 -0.09 -9.92
CA PHE A 27 -0.53 0.07 -8.79
C PHE A 27 -1.99 -0.05 -9.24
N LYS A 28 -2.35 0.60 -10.35
CA LYS A 28 -3.69 0.49 -10.93
C LYS A 28 -4.04 -0.94 -11.33
N ALA A 29 -3.16 -1.64 -12.03
CA ALA A 29 -3.41 -3.00 -12.51
C ALA A 29 -3.61 -3.98 -11.35
N ILE A 30 -2.75 -3.90 -10.32
CA ILE A 30 -2.79 -4.79 -9.15
C ILE A 30 -4.02 -4.51 -8.28
N THR A 31 -4.42 -3.23 -8.14
CA THR A 31 -5.52 -2.84 -7.26
C THR A 31 -6.89 -2.81 -7.92
N TYR A 32 -6.98 -3.04 -9.23
CA TYR A 32 -8.23 -2.94 -9.99
C TYR A 32 -9.28 -3.94 -9.49
N ASN A 33 -10.49 -3.44 -9.19
CA ASN A 33 -11.61 -4.19 -8.60
C ASN A 33 -11.30 -4.88 -7.26
N GLN A 34 -10.24 -4.47 -6.55
CA GLN A 34 -9.86 -5.04 -5.26
C GLN A 34 -10.31 -4.19 -4.08
N TRP A 35 -10.27 -4.80 -2.89
CA TRP A 35 -10.38 -4.13 -1.61
C TRP A 35 -9.01 -3.65 -1.13
N LEU A 36 -8.90 -2.36 -0.85
CA LEU A 36 -7.69 -1.73 -0.33
C LEU A 36 -7.87 -1.42 1.15
N LEU A 37 -7.02 -1.98 2.00
CA LEU A 37 -6.94 -1.60 3.40
C LEU A 37 -5.92 -0.47 3.56
N VAL A 38 -6.39 0.68 4.02
CA VAL A 38 -5.58 1.89 4.17
C VAL A 38 -5.86 2.63 5.47
N GLY A 39 -4.89 3.42 5.92
CA GLY A 39 -5.08 4.39 7.00
C GLY A 39 -5.73 5.67 6.49
N ARG A 40 -6.41 6.41 7.38
CA ARG A 40 -7.11 7.67 7.03
C ARG A 40 -6.27 8.65 6.22
N LYS A 41 -5.06 8.98 6.69
CA LYS A 41 -4.19 9.97 6.04
C LYS A 41 -3.82 9.58 4.61
N THR A 42 -3.54 8.30 4.39
CA THR A 42 -3.25 7.75 3.05
C THR A 42 -4.47 7.85 2.14
N PHE A 43 -5.66 7.56 2.68
CA PHE A 43 -6.90 7.71 1.93
C PHE A 43 -7.22 9.18 1.60
N GLU A 44 -7.00 10.10 2.55
CA GLU A 44 -7.20 11.55 2.35
C GLU A 44 -6.26 12.11 1.28
N SER A 45 -5.01 11.65 1.23
CA SER A 45 -4.02 12.06 0.21
C SER A 45 -4.32 11.49 -1.18
N MET A 46 -4.60 10.18 -1.26
CA MET A 46 -4.83 9.49 -2.54
C MET A 46 -6.23 9.75 -3.12
N GLY A 47 -7.22 9.97 -2.26
CA GLY A 47 -8.63 9.95 -2.63
C GLY A 47 -9.16 8.56 -3.00
N ALA A 48 -10.45 8.50 -3.31
CA ALA A 48 -11.10 7.29 -3.82
C ALA A 48 -10.81 7.14 -5.31
N LEU A 49 -9.99 6.16 -5.68
CA LEU A 49 -9.68 5.85 -7.07
C LEU A 49 -10.82 5.02 -7.71
N PRO A 50 -11.13 5.23 -9.00
CA PRO A 50 -12.23 4.54 -9.67
C PRO A 50 -11.99 3.02 -9.74
N ASN A 51 -13.06 2.24 -9.61
CA ASN A 51 -13.05 0.77 -9.63
C ASN A 51 -12.21 0.13 -8.52
N ARG A 52 -12.15 0.76 -7.35
CA ARG A 52 -11.55 0.21 -6.12
C ARG A 52 -12.53 0.34 -4.97
N LYS A 53 -12.42 -0.57 -4.02
CA LYS A 53 -13.14 -0.52 -2.74
C LYS A 53 -12.13 -0.28 -1.62
N TYR A 54 -12.55 0.39 -0.56
CA TYR A 54 -11.67 0.84 0.51
C TYR A 54 -12.18 0.40 1.87
N ALA A 55 -11.26 -0.11 2.69
CA ALA A 55 -11.42 -0.25 4.12
C ALA A 55 -10.47 0.74 4.80
N VAL A 56 -11.01 1.87 5.22
CA VAL A 56 -10.26 2.96 5.84
C VAL A 56 -10.24 2.77 7.35
N VAL A 57 -9.05 2.64 7.93
CA VAL A 57 -8.87 2.50 9.38
C VAL A 57 -8.58 3.85 10.01
N THR A 58 -9.35 4.20 11.04
CA THR A 58 -9.20 5.46 11.79
C THR A 58 -9.85 5.40 13.16
N ARG A 59 -9.28 6.10 14.15
CA ARG A 59 -9.91 6.30 15.47
C ARG A 59 -10.68 7.62 15.58
N SER A 60 -10.62 8.48 14.56
CA SER A 60 -11.33 9.77 14.54
C SER A 60 -12.76 9.61 14.00
N SER A 61 -13.60 10.63 14.19
CA SER A 61 -14.95 10.75 13.63
C SER A 61 -14.94 11.05 12.12
N PHE A 62 -14.25 10.23 11.33
CA PHE A 62 -14.19 10.36 9.87
C PHE A 62 -15.37 9.61 9.23
N THR A 63 -15.95 10.19 8.18
CA THR A 63 -17.07 9.62 7.42
C THR A 63 -16.82 9.74 5.92
N SER A 64 -17.50 8.91 5.12
CA SER A 64 -17.47 8.99 3.66
C SER A 64 -18.86 8.67 3.12
N ASP A 65 -19.32 9.46 2.15
CA ASP A 65 -20.59 9.23 1.46
C ASP A 65 -20.44 8.31 0.23
N ASN A 66 -19.21 7.82 -0.02
CA ASN A 66 -18.93 6.91 -1.11
C ASN A 66 -19.24 5.47 -0.68
N GLU A 67 -20.18 4.82 -1.36
CA GLU A 67 -20.60 3.42 -1.09
C GLU A 67 -19.46 2.39 -1.19
N ASN A 68 -18.37 2.72 -1.91
CA ASN A 68 -17.20 1.87 -2.03
C ASN A 68 -16.18 2.08 -0.91
N VAL A 69 -16.49 2.91 0.10
CA VAL A 69 -15.59 3.23 1.21
C VAL A 69 -16.24 2.83 2.53
N LEU A 70 -15.68 1.80 3.16
CA LEU A 70 -16.03 1.38 4.51
C LEU A 70 -15.01 1.91 5.51
N ILE A 71 -15.49 2.37 6.65
CA ILE A 71 -14.65 2.96 7.70
C ILE A 71 -14.69 2.08 8.94
N PHE A 72 -13.53 1.80 9.51
CA PHE A 72 -13.37 0.91 10.65
C PHE A 72 -12.54 1.55 11.76
N PRO A 73 -12.87 1.30 13.04
CA PRO A 73 -12.14 1.86 14.18
C PRO A 73 -10.78 1.20 14.42
N SER A 74 -10.55 0.02 13.84
CA SER A 74 -9.30 -0.73 13.98
C SER A 74 -9.03 -1.64 12.77
N ILE A 75 -7.76 -2.04 12.60
CA ILE A 75 -7.36 -3.07 11.62
C ILE A 75 -8.10 -4.38 11.88
N LYS A 76 -8.25 -4.78 13.15
CA LYS A 76 -8.93 -6.02 13.53
C LYS A 76 -10.38 -6.01 13.06
N ASP A 77 -11.10 -4.90 13.27
CA ASP A 77 -12.49 -4.77 12.86
C ASP A 77 -12.63 -4.74 11.34
N ALA A 78 -11.72 -4.06 10.64
CA ALA A 78 -11.65 -4.08 9.18
C ALA A 78 -11.49 -5.51 8.65
N LEU A 79 -10.46 -6.23 9.10
CA LEU A 79 -10.20 -7.60 8.64
C LEU A 79 -11.36 -8.56 8.99
N THR A 80 -11.96 -8.44 10.17
CA THR A 80 -13.08 -9.29 10.59
C THR A 80 -14.31 -9.13 9.69
N ASN A 81 -14.60 -7.90 9.26
CA ASN A 81 -15.73 -7.64 8.36
C ASN A 81 -15.40 -7.93 6.90
N LEU A 82 -14.19 -7.60 6.44
CA LEU A 82 -13.75 -7.89 5.07
C LEU A 82 -13.77 -9.38 4.76
N LYS A 83 -13.38 -10.24 5.71
CA LYS A 83 -13.44 -11.70 5.56
C LYS A 83 -14.84 -12.25 5.25
N LYS A 84 -15.90 -11.48 5.46
CA LYS A 84 -17.29 -11.86 5.12
C LYS A 84 -17.68 -11.49 3.69
N ILE A 85 -16.85 -10.69 3.00
CA ILE A 85 -17.18 -10.02 1.73
C ILE A 85 -16.15 -10.39 0.65
N THR A 86 -14.90 -10.66 1.03
CA THR A 86 -13.80 -10.96 0.12
C THR A 86 -12.78 -11.88 0.78
N ASP A 87 -12.16 -12.76 -0.01
CA ASP A 87 -11.01 -13.56 0.40
C ASP A 87 -9.67 -12.84 0.15
N HIS A 88 -9.70 -11.73 -0.57
CA HIS A 88 -8.51 -10.99 -0.97
C HIS A 88 -8.60 -9.50 -0.56
N VAL A 89 -7.55 -9.02 0.09
CA VAL A 89 -7.38 -7.62 0.50
C VAL A 89 -5.96 -7.18 0.21
N ILE A 90 -5.81 -6.01 -0.41
CA ILE A 90 -4.52 -5.39 -0.65
C ILE A 90 -4.27 -4.35 0.44
N VAL A 91 -3.24 -4.57 1.25
CA VAL A 91 -2.75 -3.55 2.18
C VAL A 91 -1.98 -2.50 1.37
N SER A 92 -2.46 -1.26 1.38
CA SER A 92 -1.90 -0.15 0.58
C SER A 92 -1.48 1.05 1.44
N GLY A 93 -1.16 0.80 2.72
CA GLY A 93 -0.45 1.73 3.59
C GLY A 93 -1.33 2.66 4.44
N GLY A 94 -0.79 3.66 5.10
CA GLY A 94 0.63 4.07 5.14
C GLY A 94 1.48 3.29 6.15
N GLY A 95 2.56 3.92 6.62
CA GLY A 95 3.59 3.28 7.46
C GLY A 95 3.05 2.51 8.67
N GLU A 96 2.10 3.08 9.44
CA GLU A 96 1.50 2.39 10.61
C GLU A 96 0.72 1.13 10.22
N ILE A 97 0.00 1.18 9.10
CA ILE A 97 -0.77 0.04 8.59
C ILE A 97 0.19 -1.06 8.13
N TYR A 98 1.23 -0.70 7.35
CA TYR A 98 2.25 -1.65 6.91
C TYR A 98 2.93 -2.30 8.11
N LYS A 99 3.42 -1.51 9.07
CA LYS A 99 4.08 -2.01 10.28
C LYS A 99 3.21 -2.99 11.07
N SER A 100 1.91 -2.74 11.14
CA SER A 100 0.98 -3.59 11.89
C SER A 100 0.62 -4.91 11.19
N LEU A 101 0.81 -4.98 9.87
CA LEU A 101 0.34 -6.09 9.04
C LEU A 101 1.45 -6.86 8.32
N ILE A 102 2.70 -6.40 8.36
CA ILE A 102 3.81 -6.99 7.59
C ILE A 102 4.01 -8.48 7.88
N ASP A 103 3.78 -8.93 9.12
CA ASP A 103 3.89 -10.35 9.49
C ASP A 103 2.65 -11.18 9.09
N GLN A 104 1.54 -10.52 8.78
CA GLN A 104 0.26 -11.17 8.51
C GLN A 104 -0.04 -11.35 7.01
N VAL A 105 0.64 -10.60 6.13
CA VAL A 105 0.43 -10.71 4.68
C VAL A 105 1.08 -11.95 4.09
N ASP A 106 0.52 -12.48 3.00
CA ASP A 106 1.06 -13.66 2.32
C ASP A 106 2.06 -13.30 1.22
N THR A 107 1.91 -12.12 0.62
CA THR A 107 2.68 -11.68 -0.54
C THR A 107 2.97 -10.18 -0.46
N LEU A 108 4.20 -9.79 -0.79
CA LEU A 108 4.59 -8.39 -0.92
C LEU A 108 4.77 -8.05 -2.39
N HIS A 109 4.03 -7.03 -2.83
CA HIS A 109 4.25 -6.36 -4.11
C HIS A 109 5.02 -5.06 -3.82
N ILE A 110 6.28 -4.98 -4.26
CA ILE A 110 7.19 -3.89 -3.93
C ILE A 110 7.73 -3.27 -5.22
N SER A 111 7.52 -1.97 -5.39
CA SER A 111 8.21 -1.16 -6.40
C SER A 111 9.35 -0.40 -5.70
N THR A 112 10.62 -0.75 -5.96
CA THR A 112 11.78 -0.02 -5.45
C THR A 112 12.21 1.06 -6.43
N ILE A 113 12.00 2.32 -6.06
CA ILE A 113 12.29 3.51 -6.86
C ILE A 113 13.75 3.91 -6.68
N ASP A 114 14.46 4.11 -7.78
CA ASP A 114 15.91 4.36 -7.83
C ASP A 114 16.28 5.81 -7.47
N ILE A 115 15.91 6.24 -6.27
CA ILE A 115 16.20 7.56 -5.67
C ILE A 115 16.33 7.46 -4.15
N GLU A 116 16.89 8.49 -3.52
CA GLU A 116 17.02 8.62 -2.06
C GLU A 116 16.49 9.99 -1.59
N PRO A 117 15.17 10.23 -1.63
CA PRO A 117 14.58 11.50 -1.23
C PRO A 117 14.57 11.66 0.30
N GLU A 118 14.37 12.89 0.77
CA GLU A 118 14.00 13.15 2.16
C GLU A 118 12.55 12.71 2.42
N GLY A 119 12.29 12.18 3.62
CA GLY A 119 10.95 11.83 4.06
C GLY A 119 10.89 11.37 5.52
N ASP A 120 9.67 11.35 6.04
CA ASP A 120 9.36 11.04 7.45
C ASP A 120 8.56 9.75 7.61
N VAL A 121 8.08 9.15 6.51
CA VAL A 121 7.36 7.88 6.52
C VAL A 121 8.23 6.81 5.85
N TYR A 122 8.48 5.72 6.57
CA TYR A 122 9.31 4.61 6.12
C TYR A 122 8.50 3.32 6.04
N PHE A 123 8.86 2.44 5.10
CA PHE A 123 8.36 1.07 5.09
C PHE A 123 9.01 0.28 6.24
N PRO A 124 8.27 -0.61 6.94
CA PRO A 124 8.89 -1.49 7.93
C PRO A 124 9.91 -2.43 7.27
N GLU A 125 10.82 -2.95 8.09
CA GLU A 125 11.77 -3.98 7.65
C GLU A 125 11.02 -5.23 7.16
N ILE A 126 11.46 -5.81 6.05
CA ILE A 126 10.84 -7.01 5.48
C ILE A 126 11.24 -8.22 6.34
N PRO A 127 10.29 -9.02 6.86
CA PRO A 127 10.61 -10.18 7.67
C PRO A 127 11.51 -11.18 6.92
N SER A 128 12.44 -11.79 7.65
CA SER A 128 13.50 -12.62 7.08
C SER A 128 13.02 -13.91 6.42
N ASN A 129 11.76 -14.29 6.60
CA ASN A 129 11.11 -15.42 5.92
C ASN A 129 10.54 -15.06 4.55
N PHE A 130 10.52 -13.80 4.14
CA PHE A 130 10.17 -13.43 2.77
C PHE A 130 11.36 -13.58 1.82
N ARG A 131 11.09 -14.02 0.59
CA ARG A 131 12.07 -14.10 -0.49
C ARG A 131 11.47 -13.55 -1.79
N PRO A 132 12.26 -12.85 -2.61
CA PRO A 132 11.80 -12.41 -3.92
C PRO A 132 11.64 -13.65 -4.83
N VAL A 133 10.47 -13.78 -5.45
CA VAL A 133 10.13 -14.84 -6.40
C VAL A 133 9.95 -14.32 -7.82
N PHE A 134 9.87 -12.99 -7.97
CA PHE A 134 9.79 -12.30 -9.25
C PHE A 134 10.51 -10.96 -9.15
N THR A 135 11.14 -10.53 -10.24
CA THR A 135 11.74 -9.21 -10.38
C THR A 135 11.63 -8.76 -11.83
N GLN A 136 11.24 -7.51 -12.04
CA GLN A 136 11.24 -6.85 -13.33
C GLN A 136 11.69 -5.41 -13.19
N ASP A 137 12.71 -5.04 -13.96
CA ASP A 137 13.25 -3.68 -13.98
C ASP A 137 12.59 -2.84 -15.07
N PHE A 138 12.37 -1.57 -14.75
CA PHE A 138 11.77 -0.58 -15.64
C PHE A 138 12.68 0.63 -15.77
N ALA A 139 13.11 0.91 -17.00
CA ALA A 139 13.74 2.17 -17.36
C ALA A 139 12.65 3.22 -17.64
N SER A 140 12.70 4.36 -16.98
CA SER A 140 11.69 5.42 -17.07
C SER A 140 12.33 6.79 -16.78
N ASN A 141 11.54 7.82 -16.46
CA ASN A 141 12.10 9.10 -15.97
C ASN A 141 12.80 8.95 -14.61
N ILE A 142 12.36 7.98 -13.81
CA ILE A 142 13.05 7.47 -12.63
C ILE A 142 13.00 5.96 -12.76
N ASN A 143 14.16 5.30 -12.77
CA ASN A 143 14.20 3.84 -12.85
C ASN A 143 13.56 3.23 -11.61
N TYR A 144 12.95 2.06 -11.76
CA TYR A 144 12.47 1.30 -10.61
C TYR A 144 12.46 -0.19 -10.92
N SER A 145 12.55 -1.00 -9.87
CA SER A 145 12.41 -2.45 -9.93
C SER A 145 11.12 -2.85 -9.26
N TYR A 146 10.30 -3.68 -9.90
CA TYR A 146 9.11 -4.26 -9.31
C TYR A 146 9.38 -5.72 -8.94
N GLN A 147 9.06 -6.07 -7.71
CA GLN A 147 9.31 -7.39 -7.15
C GLN A 147 8.06 -7.96 -6.49
N ILE A 148 7.94 -9.28 -6.57
CA ILE A 148 6.97 -10.06 -5.79
C ILE A 148 7.76 -10.89 -4.79
N TRP A 149 7.41 -10.79 -3.52
CA TRP A 149 8.02 -11.57 -2.44
C TRP A 149 6.97 -12.47 -1.81
N GLN A 150 7.37 -13.70 -1.50
CA GLN A 150 6.51 -14.68 -0.83
C GLN A 150 7.19 -15.19 0.44
N LYS A 151 6.38 -15.58 1.43
CA LYS A 151 6.85 -16.33 2.60
C LYS A 151 7.39 -17.68 2.15
N GLY A 152 8.64 -17.97 2.54
CA GLY A 152 9.26 -19.29 2.40
C GLY A 152 8.84 -20.26 3.49
#